data_AF-A0A3E2HQY3-F1
#
_entry.id   AF-A0A3E2HQY3-F1
#
_cell.length_a   1.000
_cell.length_b   1.000
_cell.length_c   1.000
_cell.angle_alpha   90.00
_cell.angle_beta   90.00
_cell.angle_gamma   90.00
#
_symmetry.space_group_name_H-M   'P 1'
#
loop_
_entity.id
_entity.type
_entity.pdbx_description
1 polymer ?
#
loop_
_entity_poly.entity_id
_entity_poly.type
_entity_poly.pdbx_seq_one_letter_code
_entity_poly.pdbx_strand_id
1 'polypeptide(L)'
;MEILLGKQVLDIIKDPTKDLLIDYFNDIVEIMGERGDWKNILHLLDKVDGKQLTNSCSTKTHKFIQRATGQGKRLAHLDNLYNNAIIALESGHNRHLLTIMRVWLAVYQRFFMNDKNKAKTLLREALNPANGGSIKDITLASWQFVDILLEQFHQGNLPRQEAARNDMWWLVYFVEELQGPEFQLELSQMSIPLAILQKRMGPATTFNETMEATFQACLRALRDDLASNDAQVACSCQFYIVNKALAKREEENQEGGEWEKEETPLPKKKIEETNRLIYQEGKSTGGKYGKK
;
A
#
# COMPACT_ATOMS: atom_id res chain seq x y z
N MET A 1 -28.83 -19.77 -14.99
CA MET A 1 -27.65 -20.65 -14.96
C MET A 1 -27.00 -20.68 -13.56
N GLU A 2 -26.90 -19.54 -12.86
CA GLU A 2 -26.38 -19.45 -11.47
C GLU A 2 -27.11 -20.32 -10.42
N ILE A 3 -28.43 -20.48 -10.53
CA ILE A 3 -29.22 -21.27 -9.56
C ILE A 3 -28.91 -22.78 -9.66
N LEU A 4 -28.52 -23.27 -10.85
CA LEU A 4 -28.17 -24.67 -11.08
C LEU A 4 -26.77 -25.01 -10.55
N LEU A 5 -25.81 -24.10 -10.74
CA LEU A 5 -24.47 -24.18 -10.13
C LEU A 5 -24.55 -24.17 -8.60
N GLY A 6 -25.40 -23.33 -8.02
CA GLY A 6 -25.58 -23.26 -6.57
C GLY A 6 -26.08 -24.58 -5.94
N LYS A 7 -26.98 -25.31 -6.61
CA LYS A 7 -27.46 -26.62 -6.12
C LYS A 7 -26.41 -27.72 -6.26
N GLN A 8 -25.73 -27.80 -7.41
CA GLN A 8 -24.67 -28.79 -7.63
C GLN A 8 -23.49 -28.59 -6.66
N VAL A 9 -23.08 -27.34 -6.42
CA VAL A 9 -22.04 -27.01 -5.44
C VAL A 9 -22.45 -27.42 -4.03
N LEU A 10 -23.71 -27.20 -3.63
CA LEU A 10 -24.22 -27.62 -2.32
C LEU A 10 -24.25 -29.14 -2.13
N ASP A 11 -24.46 -29.90 -3.20
CA ASP A 11 -24.45 -31.36 -3.14
C ASP A 11 -23.00 -31.92 -3.17
N ILE A 12 -22.08 -31.28 -3.91
CA ILE A 12 -20.64 -31.57 -3.83
C ILE A 12 -20.10 -31.30 -2.42
N ILE A 13 -20.60 -30.26 -1.72
CA ILE A 13 -20.19 -29.97 -0.33
C ILE A 13 -20.59 -31.10 0.64
N LYS A 14 -21.67 -31.84 0.37
CA LYS A 14 -22.19 -32.88 1.26
C LYS A 14 -21.41 -34.20 1.17
N ASP A 15 -20.96 -34.59 -0.03
CA ASP A 15 -20.14 -35.79 -0.22
C ASP A 15 -19.23 -35.67 -1.45
N PRO A 16 -18.13 -34.90 -1.35
CA PRO A 16 -17.25 -34.68 -2.48
C PRO A 16 -16.30 -35.86 -2.71
N THR A 17 -16.24 -36.37 -3.94
CA THR A 17 -15.06 -37.10 -4.40
C THR A 17 -13.89 -36.13 -4.51
N LYS A 18 -12.66 -36.63 -4.29
CA LYS A 18 -11.44 -35.82 -4.29
C LYS A 18 -11.23 -35.06 -5.61
N ASP A 19 -11.60 -35.67 -6.74
CA ASP A 19 -11.41 -35.09 -8.08
C ASP A 19 -12.36 -33.90 -8.33
N LEU A 20 -13.62 -34.00 -7.91
CA LEU A 20 -14.58 -32.90 -8.02
C LEU A 20 -14.19 -31.69 -7.17
N LEU A 21 -13.58 -31.90 -6.00
CA LEU A 21 -13.09 -30.78 -5.19
C LEU A 21 -11.99 -30.01 -5.89
N ILE A 22 -11.12 -30.70 -6.62
CA ILE A 22 -10.00 -30.08 -7.30
C ILE A 22 -10.50 -29.18 -8.43
N ASP A 23 -11.44 -29.68 -9.23
CA ASP A 23 -11.98 -28.98 -10.39
C ASP A 23 -12.83 -27.76 -10.01
N TYR A 24 -13.62 -27.85 -8.94
CA TYR A 24 -14.55 -26.79 -8.51
C TYR A 24 -14.04 -25.96 -7.32
N PHE A 25 -12.78 -26.12 -6.91
CA PHE A 25 -12.23 -25.49 -5.71
C PHE A 25 -12.47 -23.97 -5.67
N ASN A 26 -12.19 -23.28 -6.79
CA ASN A 26 -12.39 -21.84 -6.89
C ASN A 26 -13.85 -21.46 -6.62
N ASP A 27 -14.78 -22.05 -7.37
CA ASP A 27 -16.20 -21.73 -7.28
C ASP A 27 -16.76 -22.00 -5.88
N ILE A 28 -16.36 -23.12 -5.28
CA ILE A 28 -16.75 -23.49 -3.91
C ILE A 28 -16.24 -22.46 -2.91
N VAL A 29 -14.95 -22.10 -2.96
CA VAL A 29 -14.35 -21.12 -2.05
C VAL A 29 -14.98 -19.74 -2.24
N GLU A 30 -15.25 -19.33 -3.47
CA GLU A 30 -15.87 -18.04 -3.75
C GLU A 30 -17.29 -17.96 -3.21
N ILE A 31 -18.13 -18.99 -3.44
CA ILE A 31 -19.49 -19.06 -2.91
C ILE A 31 -19.48 -19.06 -1.38
N MET A 32 -18.60 -19.84 -0.75
CA MET A 32 -18.46 -19.84 0.71
C MET A 32 -17.98 -18.49 1.23
N GLY A 33 -17.04 -17.85 0.53
CA GLY A 33 -16.46 -16.57 0.91
C GLY A 33 -17.47 -15.42 0.84
N GLU A 34 -18.33 -15.40 -0.17
CA GLU A 34 -19.43 -14.44 -0.30
C GLU A 34 -20.47 -14.60 0.81
N ARG A 35 -20.68 -15.83 1.30
CA ARG A 35 -21.57 -16.12 2.43
C ARG A 35 -20.91 -15.92 3.79
N GLY A 36 -19.61 -15.64 3.83
CA GLY A 36 -18.85 -15.53 5.07
C GLY A 36 -18.63 -16.85 5.80
N ASP A 37 -18.71 -17.98 5.09
CA ASP A 37 -18.58 -19.32 5.64
C ASP A 37 -17.11 -19.74 5.82
N TRP A 38 -16.41 -19.00 6.68
CA TRP A 38 -14.97 -19.15 6.86
C TRP A 38 -14.58 -20.53 7.40
N LYS A 39 -15.42 -21.14 8.25
CA LYS A 39 -15.14 -22.46 8.83
C LYS A 39 -15.12 -23.55 7.77
N ASN A 40 -16.05 -23.50 6.80
CA ASN A 40 -16.09 -24.50 5.74
C ASN A 40 -14.95 -24.31 4.73
N ILE A 41 -14.50 -23.08 4.48
CA ILE A 41 -13.26 -22.84 3.70
C ILE A 41 -12.06 -23.50 4.39
N LEU A 42 -11.93 -23.39 5.70
CA LEU A 42 -10.83 -24.03 6.45
C LEU A 42 -10.91 -25.56 6.40
N HIS A 43 -12.13 -26.11 6.53
CA HIS A 43 -12.33 -27.54 6.41
C HIS A 43 -12.02 -28.06 5.00
N LEU A 44 -12.32 -27.28 3.97
CA LEU A 44 -11.95 -27.59 2.59
C LEU A 44 -10.43 -27.55 2.41
N LEU A 45 -9.75 -26.56 2.98
CA LEU A 45 -8.28 -26.47 2.96
C LEU A 45 -7.60 -27.69 3.59
N ASP A 46 -8.21 -28.31 4.60
CA ASP A 46 -7.70 -29.54 5.22
C ASP A 46 -7.74 -30.77 4.31
N LYS A 47 -8.55 -30.71 3.25
CA LYS A 47 -8.76 -31.82 2.32
C LYS A 47 -7.95 -31.69 1.03
N VAL A 48 -7.33 -30.54 0.79
CA VAL A 48 -6.55 -30.26 -0.42
C VAL A 48 -5.06 -30.21 -0.10
N ASP A 49 -4.22 -30.48 -1.10
CA ASP A 49 -2.78 -30.29 -0.98
C ASP A 49 -2.35 -28.92 -1.56
N GLY A 50 -1.05 -28.61 -1.45
CA GLY A 50 -0.50 -27.35 -1.96
C GLY A 50 -0.65 -27.16 -3.47
N LYS A 51 -0.84 -28.23 -4.26
CA LYS A 51 -1.03 -28.12 -5.72
C LYS A 51 -2.35 -27.44 -6.05
N GLN A 52 -3.34 -27.51 -5.15
CA GLN A 52 -4.60 -26.82 -5.36
C GLN A 52 -4.42 -25.30 -5.46
N LEU A 53 -3.48 -24.73 -4.69
CA LEU A 53 -3.17 -23.30 -4.77
C LEU A 53 -2.51 -22.93 -6.11
N THR A 54 -1.80 -23.88 -6.73
CA THR A 54 -1.14 -23.69 -8.03
C THR A 54 -2.09 -23.90 -9.22
N ASN A 55 -3.20 -24.63 -9.04
CA ASN A 55 -4.15 -24.94 -10.11
C ASN A 55 -5.15 -23.79 -10.33
N SER A 56 -4.66 -22.68 -10.89
CA SER A 56 -5.47 -21.54 -11.34
C SER A 56 -6.39 -20.94 -10.27
N CYS A 57 -5.94 -20.88 -9.01
CA CYS A 57 -6.67 -20.15 -7.98
C CYS A 57 -6.91 -18.69 -8.38
N SER A 58 -8.17 -18.25 -8.34
CA SER A 58 -8.51 -16.87 -8.70
C SER A 58 -7.95 -15.90 -7.65
N THR A 59 -7.79 -14.62 -8.03
CA THR A 59 -7.45 -13.53 -7.09
C THR A 59 -8.44 -13.47 -5.93
N LYS A 60 -9.73 -13.75 -6.20
CA LYS A 60 -10.80 -13.69 -5.20
C LYS A 60 -10.74 -14.90 -4.26
N THR A 61 -10.46 -16.09 -4.79
CA THR A 61 -10.19 -17.30 -4.01
C THR A 61 -9.05 -17.08 -3.02
N HIS A 62 -7.90 -16.56 -3.47
CA HIS A 62 -6.76 -16.28 -2.57
C HIS A 62 -7.14 -15.32 -1.43
N LYS A 63 -7.89 -14.26 -1.73
CA LYS A 63 -8.37 -13.32 -0.70
C LYS A 63 -9.27 -14.00 0.32
N PHE A 64 -10.19 -14.87 -0.12
CA PHE A 64 -11.09 -15.57 0.79
C PHE A 64 -10.38 -16.62 1.65
N ILE A 65 -9.46 -17.41 1.11
CA ILE A 65 -8.70 -18.38 1.92
C ILE A 65 -7.84 -17.66 2.97
N GLN A 66 -7.18 -16.57 2.62
CA GLN A 66 -6.37 -15.78 3.55
C GLN A 66 -7.24 -15.15 4.65
N ARG A 67 -8.40 -14.61 4.27
CA ARG A 67 -9.36 -14.08 5.24
C ARG A 67 -9.87 -15.18 6.18
N ALA A 68 -10.22 -16.34 5.65
CA ALA A 68 -10.70 -17.47 6.44
C ALA A 68 -9.66 -17.94 7.45
N THR A 69 -8.39 -18.04 7.05
CA THR A 69 -7.29 -18.49 7.93
C THR A 69 -6.95 -17.45 8.99
N GLY A 70 -7.02 -16.17 8.66
CA GLY A 70 -6.95 -15.08 9.64
C GLY A 70 -8.04 -15.18 10.71
N GLN A 71 -9.30 -15.37 10.29
CA GLN A 71 -10.44 -15.50 11.22
C GLN A 71 -10.36 -16.78 12.07
N GLY A 72 -9.92 -17.88 11.46
CA GLY A 72 -9.78 -19.18 12.14
C GLY A 72 -8.50 -19.32 12.97
N LYS A 73 -7.61 -18.33 12.98
CA LYS A 73 -6.29 -18.39 13.62
C LYS A 73 -5.43 -19.59 13.16
N ARG A 74 -5.63 -20.07 11.93
CA ARG A 74 -4.90 -21.21 11.33
C ARG A 74 -3.73 -20.74 10.48
N LEU A 75 -2.97 -19.79 11.01
CA LEU A 75 -2.06 -19.00 10.17
C LEU A 75 -0.92 -19.82 9.56
N ALA A 76 -0.29 -20.66 10.37
CA ALA A 76 0.83 -21.52 9.95
C ALA A 76 0.43 -22.56 8.88
N HIS A 77 -0.83 -23.01 8.89
CA HIS A 77 -1.30 -24.01 7.94
C HIS A 77 -1.29 -23.48 6.51
N LEU A 78 -1.83 -22.26 6.28
CA LEU A 78 -1.82 -21.66 4.96
C LEU A 78 -0.42 -21.19 4.52
N ASP A 79 0.44 -20.76 5.46
CA ASP A 79 1.85 -20.49 5.16
C ASP A 79 2.52 -21.75 4.60
N ASN A 80 2.33 -22.91 5.25
CA ASN A 80 2.87 -24.18 4.76
C ASN A 80 2.30 -24.56 3.38
N LEU A 81 1.01 -24.36 3.13
CA LEU A 81 0.42 -24.65 1.81
C LEU A 81 1.04 -23.79 0.70
N TYR A 82 1.24 -22.49 0.94
CA TYR A 82 1.91 -21.61 -0.04
C TYR A 82 3.37 -22.01 -0.26
N ASN A 83 4.13 -22.31 0.79
CA ASN A 83 5.52 -22.74 0.64
C ASN A 83 5.63 -24.07 -0.13
N ASN A 84 4.74 -25.03 0.16
CA ASN A 84 4.68 -26.29 -0.58
C ASN A 84 4.32 -26.07 -2.06
N ALA A 85 3.40 -25.15 -2.35
CA ALA A 85 3.06 -24.74 -3.71
C ALA A 85 4.28 -24.15 -4.45
N ILE A 86 5.02 -23.26 -3.80
CA ILE A 86 6.25 -22.64 -4.35
C ILE A 86 7.31 -23.71 -4.65
N ILE A 87 7.60 -24.60 -3.70
CA ILE A 87 8.58 -25.70 -3.87
C ILE A 87 8.19 -26.61 -5.05
N ALA A 88 6.89 -26.91 -5.18
CA ALA A 88 6.39 -27.72 -6.29
C ALA A 88 6.54 -27.01 -7.64
N LEU A 89 6.30 -25.69 -7.71
CA LEU A 89 6.47 -24.90 -8.92
C LEU A 89 7.94 -24.76 -9.33
N GLU A 90 8.83 -24.58 -8.36
CA GLU A 90 10.29 -24.53 -8.60
C GLU A 90 10.80 -25.84 -9.19
N SER A 91 10.31 -26.98 -8.69
CA SER A 91 10.68 -28.32 -9.17
C SER A 91 10.03 -28.66 -10.52
N GLY A 92 8.80 -28.20 -10.75
CA GLY A 92 7.96 -28.57 -11.90
C GLY A 92 8.16 -27.73 -13.17
N HIS A 93 9.09 -26.76 -13.17
CA HIS A 93 9.34 -25.83 -14.29
C HIS A 93 8.15 -24.93 -14.69
N ASN A 94 7.10 -24.85 -13.87
CA ASN A 94 5.95 -23.96 -14.08
C ASN A 94 6.23 -22.55 -13.57
N ARG A 95 7.30 -21.95 -14.10
CA ARG A 95 7.86 -20.71 -13.55
C ARG A 95 6.90 -19.52 -13.63
N HIS A 96 6.06 -19.44 -14.66
CA HIS A 96 5.07 -18.38 -14.81
C HIS A 96 4.12 -18.23 -13.60
N LEU A 97 3.80 -19.32 -12.90
CA LEU A 97 2.96 -19.29 -11.69
C LEU A 97 3.75 -18.97 -10.41
N LEU A 98 5.09 -19.07 -10.45
CA LEU A 98 5.95 -18.87 -9.28
C LEU A 98 5.89 -17.42 -8.79
N THR A 99 5.94 -16.46 -9.72
CA THR A 99 5.84 -15.04 -9.39
C THR A 99 4.53 -14.75 -8.66
N ILE A 100 3.38 -15.15 -9.21
CA ILE A 100 2.09 -14.85 -8.60
C ILE A 100 1.89 -15.56 -7.26
N MET A 101 2.39 -16.79 -7.10
CA MET A 101 2.35 -17.48 -5.80
C MET A 101 3.19 -16.78 -4.74
N ARG A 102 4.39 -16.31 -5.08
CA ARG A 102 5.22 -15.52 -4.16
C ARG A 102 4.55 -14.20 -3.79
N VAL A 103 3.87 -13.54 -4.73
CA VAL A 103 3.07 -12.33 -4.44
C VAL A 103 1.95 -12.64 -3.45
N TRP A 104 1.19 -13.72 -3.64
CA TRP A 104 0.11 -14.09 -2.71
C TRP A 104 0.62 -14.43 -1.32
N LEU A 105 1.75 -15.15 -1.23
CA LEU A 105 2.40 -15.40 0.05
C LEU A 105 2.90 -14.11 0.69
N ALA A 106 3.47 -13.18 -0.08
CA ALA A 106 3.91 -11.89 0.46
C ALA A 106 2.74 -11.06 1.02
N VAL A 107 1.61 -11.01 0.31
CA VAL A 107 0.37 -10.36 0.79
C VAL A 107 -0.07 -10.99 2.10
N TYR A 108 -0.07 -12.33 2.17
CA TYR A 108 -0.42 -13.05 3.39
C TYR A 108 0.52 -12.74 4.56
N GLN A 109 1.84 -12.74 4.30
CA GLN A 109 2.86 -12.42 5.29
C GLN A 109 2.70 -11.01 5.84
N ARG A 110 2.42 -10.03 4.96
CA ARG A 110 2.22 -8.62 5.34
C ARG A 110 0.98 -8.43 6.22
N PHE A 111 -0.18 -8.92 5.80
CA PHE A 111 -1.45 -8.55 6.44
C PHE A 111 -1.92 -9.50 7.53
N PHE A 112 -1.54 -10.78 7.49
CA PHE A 112 -2.03 -11.79 8.44
C PHE A 112 -0.94 -12.25 9.42
N MET A 113 0.30 -12.40 8.94
CA MET A 113 1.43 -12.78 9.81
C MET A 113 2.15 -11.57 10.41
N ASN A 114 1.90 -10.36 9.91
CA ASN A 114 2.60 -9.13 10.28
C ASN A 114 4.13 -9.22 10.10
N ASP A 115 4.61 -10.02 9.15
CA ASP A 115 6.03 -10.15 8.80
C ASP A 115 6.32 -9.40 7.49
N LYS A 116 6.52 -8.08 7.63
CA LYS A 116 6.80 -7.19 6.49
C LYS A 116 8.16 -7.48 5.84
N ASN A 117 9.12 -8.00 6.59
CA ASN A 117 10.45 -8.31 6.06
C ASN A 117 10.40 -9.54 5.16
N LYS A 118 9.73 -10.61 5.61
CA LYS A 118 9.50 -11.79 4.77
C LYS A 118 8.67 -11.45 3.54
N ALA A 119 7.62 -10.63 3.68
CA ALA A 119 6.84 -10.14 2.55
C ALA A 119 7.72 -9.40 1.52
N LYS A 120 8.60 -8.49 1.98
CA LYS A 120 9.55 -7.76 1.14
C LYS A 120 10.52 -8.70 0.40
N THR A 121 11.09 -9.68 1.09
CA THR A 121 11.98 -10.69 0.48
C THR A 121 11.25 -11.47 -0.61
N LEU A 122 10.04 -11.96 -0.33
CA LEU A 122 9.22 -12.70 -1.29
C LEU A 122 8.86 -11.87 -2.52
N LEU A 123 8.58 -10.57 -2.36
CA LEU A 123 8.30 -9.68 -3.51
C LEU A 123 9.54 -9.42 -4.34
N ARG A 124 10.70 -9.21 -3.71
CA ARG A 124 11.98 -9.11 -4.43
C ARG A 124 12.31 -10.40 -5.18
N GLU A 125 12.04 -11.55 -4.57
CA GLU A 125 12.17 -12.85 -5.24
C GLU A 125 11.17 -12.98 -6.39
N ALA A 126 9.90 -12.59 -6.21
CA ALA A 126 8.86 -12.65 -7.24
C ALA A 126 9.23 -11.85 -8.49
N LEU A 127 9.87 -10.68 -8.27
CA LEU A 127 10.37 -9.80 -9.31
C LEU A 127 11.58 -10.37 -10.06
N ASN A 128 12.24 -11.42 -9.59
CA ASN A 128 13.40 -12.01 -10.30
C ASN A 128 13.01 -12.43 -11.74
N PRO A 129 13.71 -11.94 -12.79
CA PRO A 129 13.37 -12.25 -14.19
C PRO A 129 13.41 -13.76 -14.48
N ALA A 130 14.26 -14.52 -13.76
CA ALA A 130 14.39 -15.96 -13.91
C ALA A 130 13.10 -16.74 -13.61
N ASN A 131 12.14 -16.12 -12.91
CA ASN A 131 10.83 -16.71 -12.63
C ASN A 131 9.88 -16.63 -13.82
N GLY A 132 10.13 -15.80 -14.84
CA GLY A 132 9.25 -15.72 -16.02
C GLY A 132 7.80 -15.35 -15.71
N GLY A 133 7.56 -14.49 -14.70
CA GLY A 133 6.23 -13.96 -14.39
C GLY A 133 5.68 -13.10 -15.52
N SER A 134 4.35 -13.04 -15.65
CA SER A 134 3.72 -12.16 -16.64
C SER A 134 3.89 -10.68 -16.25
N ILE A 135 3.74 -9.76 -17.22
CA ILE A 135 3.77 -8.30 -16.96
C ILE A 135 2.74 -7.93 -15.88
N LYS A 136 1.56 -8.56 -15.91
CA LYS A 136 0.50 -8.35 -14.90
C LYS A 136 0.97 -8.75 -13.49
N ASP A 137 1.64 -9.88 -13.37
CA ASP A 137 2.13 -10.37 -12.07
C ASP A 137 3.31 -9.55 -11.55
N ILE A 138 4.22 -9.14 -12.44
CA ILE A 138 5.32 -8.21 -12.14
C ILE A 138 4.75 -6.87 -11.66
N THR A 139 3.74 -6.35 -12.36
CA THR A 139 3.05 -5.11 -12.00
C THR A 139 2.43 -5.22 -10.62
N LEU A 140 1.69 -6.30 -10.34
CA LEU A 140 1.10 -6.53 -9.02
C LEU A 140 2.18 -6.66 -7.92
N ALA A 141 3.27 -7.38 -8.18
CA ALA A 141 4.39 -7.51 -7.25
C ALA A 141 5.03 -6.15 -6.95
N SER A 142 5.24 -5.33 -7.98
CA SER A 142 5.80 -3.99 -7.85
C SER A 142 4.93 -3.10 -6.97
N TRP A 143 3.59 -3.14 -7.15
CA TRP A 143 2.66 -2.36 -6.33
C TRP A 143 2.66 -2.77 -4.87
N GLN A 144 2.63 -4.09 -4.59
CA GLN A 144 2.74 -4.58 -3.22
C GLN A 144 4.07 -4.20 -2.58
N PHE A 145 5.15 -4.12 -3.37
CA PHE A 145 6.44 -3.73 -2.86
C PHE A 145 6.50 -2.23 -2.56
N VAL A 146 5.99 -1.38 -3.46
CA VAL A 146 5.85 0.07 -3.25
C VAL A 146 5.15 0.38 -1.94
N ASP A 147 4.02 -0.28 -1.67
CA ASP A 147 3.28 -0.05 -0.43
C ASP A 147 4.13 -0.32 0.82
N ILE A 148 4.88 -1.43 0.83
CA ILE A 148 5.77 -1.78 1.95
C ILE A 148 6.87 -0.72 2.10
N LEU A 149 7.44 -0.24 1.00
CA LEU A 149 8.48 0.78 1.02
C LEU A 149 7.95 2.12 1.55
N LEU A 150 6.76 2.53 1.14
CA LEU A 150 6.10 3.74 1.66
C LEU A 150 5.80 3.63 3.16
N GLU A 151 5.32 2.48 3.63
CA GLU A 151 5.13 2.26 5.06
C GLU A 151 6.45 2.33 5.84
N GLN A 152 7.50 1.65 5.33
CA GLN A 152 8.84 1.66 5.93
C GLN A 152 9.40 3.08 6.00
N PHE A 153 9.15 3.90 4.98
CA PHE A 153 9.56 5.29 4.95
C PHE A 153 8.81 6.14 5.98
N HIS A 154 7.47 6.06 6.00
CA HIS A 154 6.67 6.88 6.91
C HIS A 154 6.91 6.55 8.38
N GLN A 155 7.15 5.27 8.70
CA GLN A 155 7.33 4.78 10.08
C GLN A 155 8.81 4.68 10.50
N GLY A 156 9.74 4.87 9.55
CA GLY A 156 11.16 4.69 9.76
C GLY A 156 11.86 5.91 10.34
N ASN A 157 13.00 5.67 10.99
CA ASN A 157 14.00 6.69 11.24
C ASN A 157 14.79 6.99 9.94
N LEU A 158 15.67 7.99 9.96
CA LEU A 158 16.41 8.43 8.77
C LEU A 158 17.12 7.26 8.03
N PRO A 159 17.88 6.35 8.68
CA PRO A 159 18.48 5.21 7.98
C PRO A 159 17.47 4.28 7.29
N ARG A 160 16.31 4.05 7.91
CA ARG A 160 15.24 3.23 7.30
C ARG A 160 14.56 3.95 6.15
N GLN A 161 14.40 5.26 6.25
CA GLN A 161 13.89 6.10 5.17
C GLN A 161 14.82 6.10 3.96
N GLU A 162 16.13 6.22 4.17
CA GLU A 162 17.15 6.09 3.12
C GLU A 162 17.11 4.73 2.45
N ALA A 163 17.04 3.66 3.24
CA ALA A 163 16.94 2.30 2.70
C ALA A 163 15.68 2.12 1.85
N ALA A 164 14.52 2.59 2.33
CA ALA A 164 13.27 2.53 1.57
C ALA A 164 13.33 3.34 0.27
N ARG A 165 13.95 4.52 0.29
CA ARG A 165 14.17 5.34 -0.90
C ARG A 165 15.08 4.64 -1.92
N ASN A 166 16.19 4.05 -1.46
CA ASN A 166 17.12 3.35 -2.34
C ASN A 166 16.49 2.09 -2.94
N ASP A 167 15.70 1.35 -2.16
CA ASP A 167 14.94 0.20 -2.67
C ASP A 167 13.85 0.62 -3.67
N MET A 168 13.23 1.80 -3.50
CA MET A 168 12.27 2.34 -4.47
C MET A 168 12.95 2.65 -5.81
N TRP A 169 14.13 3.28 -5.79
CA TRP A 169 14.92 3.54 -6.99
C TRP A 169 15.32 2.25 -7.69
N TRP A 170 15.79 1.26 -6.92
CA TRP A 170 16.08 -0.07 -7.47
C TRP A 170 14.84 -0.67 -8.15
N LEU A 171 13.66 -0.58 -7.51
CA LEU A 171 12.42 -1.12 -8.05
C LEU A 171 12.02 -0.44 -9.37
N VAL A 172 12.10 0.88 -9.42
CA VAL A 172 11.78 1.67 -10.62
C VAL A 172 12.67 1.28 -11.78
N TYR A 173 14.00 1.31 -11.57
CA TYR A 173 14.97 0.92 -12.58
C TYR A 173 14.75 -0.53 -13.05
N PHE A 174 14.48 -1.42 -12.10
CA PHE A 174 14.27 -2.83 -12.39
C PHE A 174 13.01 -3.09 -13.24
N VAL A 175 11.90 -2.41 -12.94
CA VAL A 175 10.66 -2.54 -13.70
C VAL A 175 10.78 -1.94 -15.10
N GLU A 176 11.50 -0.83 -15.23
CA GLU A 176 11.82 -0.21 -16.53
C GLU A 176 12.59 -1.19 -17.43
N GLU A 177 13.66 -1.80 -16.91
CA GLU A 177 14.43 -2.81 -17.66
C GLU A 177 13.58 -4.03 -18.05
N LEU A 178 12.66 -4.47 -17.17
CA LEU A 178 11.81 -5.63 -17.43
C LEU A 178 10.71 -5.37 -18.47
N GLN A 179 10.10 -4.19 -18.44
CA GLN A 179 9.00 -3.85 -19.34
C GLN A 179 9.50 -3.27 -20.67
N GLY A 180 10.77 -2.87 -20.72
CA GLY A 180 11.42 -2.41 -21.93
C GLY A 180 11.04 -0.98 -22.32
N PRO A 181 11.31 -0.56 -23.57
CA PRO A 181 11.26 0.83 -23.99
C PRO A 181 9.85 1.45 -24.01
N GLU A 182 8.80 0.64 -23.90
CA GLU A 182 7.42 1.11 -23.83
C GLU A 182 7.02 1.57 -22.42
N PHE A 183 7.81 1.22 -21.40
CA PHE A 183 7.57 1.64 -20.03
C PHE A 183 7.81 3.14 -19.87
N GLN A 184 6.79 3.85 -19.37
CA GLN A 184 6.89 5.26 -19.01
C GLN A 184 6.72 5.37 -17.50
N LEU A 185 7.81 5.67 -16.79
CA LEU A 185 7.80 5.83 -15.34
C LEU A 185 6.77 6.87 -14.90
N GLU A 186 6.66 7.97 -15.63
CA GLU A 186 5.76 9.08 -15.37
C GLU A 186 4.28 8.65 -15.36
N LEU A 187 3.93 7.63 -16.14
CA LEU A 187 2.58 7.06 -16.19
C LEU A 187 2.41 5.88 -15.23
N SER A 188 3.49 5.36 -14.65
CA SER A 188 3.45 4.25 -13.71
C SER A 188 2.85 4.66 -12.37
N GLN A 189 2.16 3.73 -11.71
CA GLN A 189 1.68 3.89 -10.33
C GLN A 189 2.81 4.13 -9.32
N MET A 190 4.08 3.93 -9.71
CA MET A 190 5.25 4.15 -8.86
C MET A 190 5.75 5.60 -8.85
N SER A 191 5.33 6.44 -9.82
CA SER A 191 5.79 7.84 -9.93
C SER A 191 5.43 8.67 -8.70
N ILE A 192 4.17 8.58 -8.24
CA ILE A 192 3.69 9.31 -7.06
C ILE A 192 4.46 8.89 -5.79
N PRO A 193 4.56 7.59 -5.43
CA PRO A 193 5.42 7.13 -4.34
C PRO A 193 6.86 7.66 -4.41
N LEU A 194 7.49 7.61 -5.59
CA LEU A 194 8.84 8.11 -5.78
C LEU A 194 8.93 9.62 -5.52
N ALA A 195 7.99 10.40 -6.04
CA ALA A 195 7.92 11.83 -5.81
C ALA A 195 7.72 12.17 -4.32
N ILE A 196 6.88 11.41 -3.58
CA ILE A 196 6.70 11.58 -2.13
C ILE A 196 8.03 11.39 -1.39
N LEU A 197 8.78 10.34 -1.74
CA LEU A 197 10.09 10.05 -1.16
C LEU A 197 11.11 11.15 -1.48
N GLN A 198 11.13 11.63 -2.74
CA GLN A 198 12.00 12.71 -3.19
C GLN A 198 11.67 14.05 -2.52
N LYS A 199 10.40 14.39 -2.32
CA LYS A 199 9.99 15.64 -1.66
C LYS A 199 10.61 15.78 -0.25
N ARG A 200 10.67 14.67 0.48
CA ARG A 200 11.10 14.66 1.88
C ARG A 200 12.62 14.50 2.05
N MET A 201 13.29 13.87 1.09
CA MET A 201 14.69 13.45 1.24
C MET A 201 15.61 13.77 0.06
N GLY A 202 15.06 14.20 -1.07
CA GLY A 202 15.80 14.55 -2.26
C GLY A 202 15.96 16.07 -2.42
N PRO A 203 16.75 16.52 -3.41
CA PRO A 203 16.75 17.91 -3.82
C PRO A 203 15.34 18.34 -4.24
N ALA A 204 14.91 19.54 -3.84
CA ALA A 204 13.63 20.10 -4.24
C ALA A 204 13.49 20.19 -5.78
N THR A 205 14.59 20.42 -6.49
CA THR A 205 14.66 20.41 -7.95
C THR A 205 14.24 19.07 -8.54
N THR A 206 14.81 17.96 -8.06
CA THR A 206 14.48 16.61 -8.53
C THR A 206 13.02 16.25 -8.29
N PHE A 207 12.46 16.65 -7.14
CA PHE A 207 11.03 16.48 -6.88
C PHE A 207 10.17 17.27 -7.88
N ASN A 208 10.48 18.55 -8.10
CA ASN A 208 9.73 19.40 -9.02
C ASN A 208 9.80 18.89 -10.47
N GLU A 209 10.98 18.46 -10.92
CA GLU A 209 11.18 17.87 -12.25
C GLU A 209 10.38 16.58 -12.42
N THR A 210 10.44 15.66 -11.45
CA THR A 210 9.71 14.39 -11.49
C THR A 210 8.19 14.62 -11.50
N MET A 211 7.71 15.57 -10.68
CA MET A 211 6.31 15.95 -10.61
C MET A 211 5.81 16.59 -11.90
N GLU A 212 6.59 17.50 -12.49
CA GLU A 212 6.27 18.14 -13.76
C GLU A 212 6.22 17.11 -14.90
N ALA A 213 7.22 16.23 -14.98
CA ALA A 213 7.27 15.17 -15.98
C ALA A 213 6.05 14.23 -15.85
N THR A 214 5.71 13.83 -14.62
CA THR A 214 4.51 13.04 -14.30
C THR A 214 3.24 13.74 -14.78
N PHE A 215 3.09 15.04 -14.47
CA PHE A 215 1.93 15.83 -14.87
C PHE A 215 1.81 15.97 -16.40
N GLN A 216 2.90 16.28 -17.09
CA GLN A 216 2.90 16.40 -18.55
C GLN A 216 2.62 15.07 -19.25
N ALA A 217 3.16 13.95 -18.74
CA ALA A 217 2.81 12.62 -19.24
C ALA A 217 1.31 12.34 -19.07
N CYS A 218 0.76 12.68 -17.91
CA CYS A 218 -0.65 12.54 -17.63
C CYS A 218 -1.53 13.39 -18.57
N LEU A 219 -1.17 14.64 -18.80
CA LEU A 219 -1.87 15.49 -19.78
C LEU A 219 -1.82 14.94 -21.20
N ARG A 220 -0.72 14.28 -21.59
CA ARG A 220 -0.62 13.62 -22.90
C ARG A 220 -1.54 12.39 -22.98
N ALA A 221 -1.58 11.58 -21.92
CA ALA A 221 -2.45 10.41 -21.86
C ALA A 221 -3.94 10.79 -21.89
N LEU A 222 -4.38 11.79 -21.13
CA LEU A 222 -5.78 12.28 -21.18
C LEU A 222 -6.21 12.88 -22.54
N ARG A 223 -5.25 13.12 -23.43
CA ARG A 223 -5.52 13.66 -24.78
C ARG A 223 -5.47 12.57 -25.85
N ASP A 224 -5.13 11.34 -25.49
CA ASP A 224 -5.22 10.22 -26.41
C ASP A 224 -6.65 9.69 -26.51
N ASP A 225 -6.87 8.73 -27.41
CA ASP A 225 -8.18 8.12 -27.64
C ASP A 225 -8.39 6.83 -26.78
N LEU A 226 -7.54 6.58 -25.79
CA LEU A 226 -7.50 5.34 -25.01
C LEU A 226 -8.10 5.51 -23.61
N ALA A 227 -9.43 5.46 -23.52
CA ALA A 227 -10.18 5.59 -22.25
C ALA A 227 -9.73 4.65 -21.09
N SER A 228 -8.99 3.58 -21.38
CA SER A 228 -8.45 2.66 -20.37
C SER A 228 -7.42 3.29 -19.43
N ASN A 229 -6.76 4.39 -19.81
CA ASN A 229 -5.71 5.02 -18.99
C ASN A 229 -6.24 6.19 -18.13
N ASP A 230 -7.40 6.78 -18.45
CA ASP A 230 -7.94 8.00 -17.86
C ASP A 230 -7.99 7.99 -16.32
N ALA A 231 -8.44 6.88 -15.73
CA ALA A 231 -8.62 6.78 -14.27
C ALA A 231 -7.29 6.83 -13.51
N GLN A 232 -6.27 6.15 -14.03
CA GLN A 232 -4.92 6.16 -13.45
C GLN A 232 -4.28 7.54 -13.59
N VAL A 233 -4.50 8.17 -14.74
CA VAL A 233 -3.95 9.47 -15.07
C VAL A 233 -4.56 10.60 -14.23
N ALA A 234 -5.87 10.53 -13.94
CA ALA A 234 -6.56 11.52 -13.11
C ALA A 234 -5.98 11.63 -11.69
N CYS A 235 -5.57 10.51 -11.08
CA CYS A 235 -4.99 10.48 -9.73
C CYS A 235 -3.66 11.24 -9.66
N SER A 236 -2.77 11.01 -10.63
CA SER A 236 -1.48 11.69 -10.75
C SER A 236 -1.63 13.20 -10.98
N CYS A 237 -2.57 13.61 -11.84
CA CYS A 237 -2.92 15.02 -12.04
C CYS A 237 -3.38 15.69 -10.74
N GLN A 238 -4.28 15.04 -9.99
CA GLN A 238 -4.78 15.58 -8.73
C GLN A 238 -3.64 15.77 -7.71
N PHE A 239 -2.72 14.82 -7.60
CA PHE A 239 -1.56 14.93 -6.72
C PHE A 239 -0.67 16.13 -7.07
N TYR A 240 -0.43 16.38 -8.36
CA TYR A 240 0.33 17.55 -8.82
C TYR A 240 -0.36 18.87 -8.47
N ILE A 241 -1.65 19.01 -8.80
CA ILE A 241 -2.42 20.24 -8.57
C ILE A 241 -2.41 20.62 -7.09
N VAL A 242 -2.65 19.65 -6.20
CA VAL A 242 -2.63 19.88 -4.75
C VAL A 242 -1.25 20.34 -4.27
N ASN A 243 -0.18 19.71 -4.74
CA ASN A 243 1.18 20.11 -4.33
C ASN A 243 1.56 21.51 -4.83
N LYS A 244 1.21 21.88 -6.07
CA LYS A 244 1.43 23.25 -6.58
C LYS A 244 0.65 24.30 -5.81
N ALA A 245 -0.61 24.01 -5.46
CA ALA A 245 -1.42 24.92 -4.66
C ALA A 245 -0.84 25.12 -3.25
N LEU A 246 -0.31 24.06 -2.63
CA LEU A 246 0.36 24.13 -1.33
C LEU A 246 1.65 24.95 -1.40
N ALA A 247 2.50 24.72 -2.41
CA ALA A 247 3.74 25.48 -2.60
C ALA A 247 3.45 26.98 -2.76
N LYS A 248 2.47 27.33 -3.60
CA LYS A 248 2.05 28.73 -3.79
C LYS A 248 1.59 29.38 -2.47
N ARG A 249 0.83 28.64 -1.65
CA ARG A 249 0.37 29.13 -0.33
C ARG A 249 1.53 29.33 0.65
N GLU A 250 2.54 28.46 0.60
CA GLU A 250 3.75 28.59 1.42
C GLU A 250 4.58 29.83 1.01
N GLU A 251 4.70 30.09 -0.29
CA GLU A 251 5.33 31.32 -0.84
C GLU A 251 4.55 32.58 -0.41
N GLU A 252 3.23 32.61 -0.58
CA GLU A 252 2.36 33.73 -0.17
C GLU A 252 2.46 34.01 1.34
N ASN A 253 2.57 32.98 2.17
CA ASN A 253 2.76 33.12 3.63
C ASN A 253 4.15 33.64 4.01
N GLN A 254 5.19 33.33 3.22
CA GLN A 254 6.54 33.85 3.46
C GLN A 254 6.64 35.32 3.06
N GLU A 255 6.03 35.72 1.94
CA GLU A 255 6.01 37.11 1.48
C GLU A 255 5.10 38.01 2.35
N GLY A 256 4.03 37.45 2.92
CA GLY A 256 3.13 38.16 3.83
C GLY A 256 3.70 38.43 5.24
N GLY A 257 4.79 37.77 5.63
CA GLY A 257 5.43 37.91 6.94
C GLY A 257 6.40 39.09 7.07
N GLU A 258 6.69 39.80 5.99
CA GLU A 258 7.71 40.85 5.96
C GLU A 258 7.18 42.28 6.21
N TRP A 259 5.87 42.44 6.44
CA TRP A 259 5.22 43.76 6.61
C TRP A 259 4.82 44.13 8.05
N GLU A 260 5.07 43.28 9.06
CA GLU A 260 4.75 43.58 10.48
C GLU A 260 5.99 43.90 11.34
N LYS A 261 6.97 44.63 10.80
CA LYS A 261 8.03 45.28 11.60
C LYS A 261 8.24 46.75 11.23
N GLU A 262 7.16 47.51 11.05
CA GLU A 262 7.19 48.92 11.40
C GLU A 262 6.64 49.06 12.83
N GLU A 263 7.54 48.91 13.81
CA GLU A 263 7.30 49.41 15.16
C GLU A 263 7.06 50.92 15.05
N THR A 264 5.80 51.33 14.96
CA THR A 264 5.42 52.69 15.26
C THR A 264 5.70 52.89 16.75
N PRO A 265 6.60 53.82 17.16
CA PRO A 265 6.87 54.02 18.56
C PRO A 265 5.59 54.54 19.23
N LEU A 266 4.99 53.73 20.10
CA LEU A 266 3.89 54.18 20.94
C LEU A 266 4.34 55.41 21.74
N PRO A 267 3.54 56.51 21.78
CA PRO A 267 3.88 57.68 22.57
C PRO A 267 3.95 57.28 24.05
N LYS A 268 5.10 57.54 24.69
CA LYS A 268 5.45 57.22 26.08
C LYS A 268 4.59 57.91 27.16
N LYS A 269 3.31 58.19 26.94
CA LYS A 269 2.47 59.00 27.85
C LYS A 269 1.28 58.30 28.48
N LYS A 270 1.13 56.97 28.36
CA LYS A 270 0.00 56.23 28.97
C LYS A 270 0.36 54.97 29.77
N ILE A 271 1.64 54.71 30.02
CA ILE A 271 2.07 53.51 30.80
C ILE A 271 2.22 53.81 32.31
N GLU A 272 2.28 55.08 32.73
CA GLU A 272 2.42 55.44 34.15
C GLU A 272 1.10 55.50 34.94
N GLU A 273 -0.06 55.58 34.29
CA GLU A 273 -1.36 55.57 35.00
C GLU A 273 -1.89 54.16 35.29
N THR A 274 -1.60 53.17 34.45
CA THR A 274 -2.10 51.79 34.63
C THR A 274 -1.38 51.06 35.78
N ASN A 275 -0.09 51.35 36.02
CA ASN A 275 0.69 50.71 37.09
C ASN A 275 0.43 51.29 38.49
N ARG A 276 -0.25 52.44 38.62
CA ARG A 276 -0.66 52.98 39.93
C ARG A 276 -1.96 52.38 40.46
N LEU A 277 -2.81 51.81 39.60
CA LEU A 277 -4.09 51.21 40.02
C LEU A 277 -3.95 49.77 40.56
N ILE A 278 -2.87 49.05 40.21
CA ILE A 278 -2.70 47.64 40.62
C ILE A 278 -2.06 47.49 42.02
N TYR A 279 -1.47 48.56 42.58
CA TYR A 279 -0.77 48.49 43.87
C TYR A 279 -1.58 48.99 45.10
N GLN A 280 -2.85 49.39 44.93
CA GLN A 280 -3.68 49.89 46.03
C GLN A 280 -4.90 49.03 46.42
N GLU A 281 -5.21 47.96 45.70
CA GLU A 281 -6.15 46.93 46.17
C GLU A 281 -5.33 45.73 46.68
N GLY A 282 -4.84 45.77 47.91
CA GLY A 282 -5.58 45.21 49.05
C GLY A 282 -5.33 43.71 49.13
N LYS A 283 -4.30 43.20 49.82
CA LYS A 283 -4.09 43.34 51.27
C LYS A 283 -5.41 43.34 52.05
N SER A 284 -6.13 42.22 52.05
CA SER A 284 -7.00 41.84 53.18
C SER A 284 -7.49 40.41 53.00
N THR A 285 -7.01 39.50 53.83
CA THR A 285 -7.77 38.54 54.67
C THR A 285 -6.89 37.32 54.94
N GLY A 286 -6.35 37.25 56.15
CA GLY A 286 -5.80 36.03 56.71
C GLY A 286 -6.91 35.04 57.08
N GLY A 287 -6.57 33.75 57.10
CA GLY A 287 -7.45 32.69 57.60
C GLY A 287 -6.64 31.45 57.95
N LYS A 288 -6.68 31.08 59.22
CA LYS A 288 -6.01 29.93 59.87
C LYS A 288 -6.77 28.60 59.62
N TYR A 289 -6.14 27.52 60.11
CA TYR A 289 -6.65 26.17 60.43
C TYR A 289 -6.58 25.15 59.27
N GLY A 290 -6.13 23.91 59.45
CA GLY A 290 -5.74 23.15 60.64
C GLY A 290 -5.34 21.72 60.24
N LYS A 291 -4.51 21.08 61.05
CA LYS A 291 -4.08 19.67 60.96
C LYS A 291 -5.26 18.70 61.03
N LYS A 292 -5.22 17.65 60.21
CA LYS A 292 -5.28 16.23 60.63
C LYS A 292 -4.74 15.36 59.51
#